data_AF-A0A392Q1G0-F1
#
_entry.id   AF-A0A392Q1G0-F1
#
_cell.length_a   1.000
_cell.length_b   1.000
_cell.length_c   1.000
_cell.angle_alpha   90.00
_cell.angle_beta   90.00
_cell.angle_gamma   90.00
#
_symmetry.space_group_name_H-M   'P 1'
#
loop_
_entity.id
_entity.type
_entity.pdbx_description
1 polymer ?
#
loop_
_entity_poly.entity_id
_entity_poly.type
_entity_poly.pdbx_seq_one_letter_code
_entity_poly.pdbx_strand_id
1 'polypeptide(L)'
;MASVSAFELDIHHVLDEAERSLHDALCVLSQTINDSRVLLGGGWPEMIMAKEIDALARKTPGKKSLAMEAFSRALLAIPTTIADNAGLDSAELISQLRAEHQNEGCTAGIDVISGS
;
A
#
# COMPACT_ATOMS: atom_id res chain seq x y z
N MET A 1 9.36 9.20 42.04
CA MET A 1 9.94 10.24 41.16
C MET A 1 10.21 9.69 39.75
N ALA A 2 10.93 8.57 39.59
CA ALA A 2 11.13 7.94 38.27
C ALA A 2 9.84 7.42 37.59
N SER A 3 8.82 7.03 38.37
CA SER A 3 7.52 6.59 37.86
C SER A 3 6.62 7.72 37.35
N VAL A 4 6.80 8.94 37.86
CA VAL A 4 6.01 10.12 37.43
C VAL A 4 6.60 10.71 36.16
N SER A 5 7.94 10.77 36.05
CA SER A 5 8.60 11.25 34.83
C SER A 5 8.39 10.34 33.62
N ALA A 6 8.31 9.01 33.83
CA ALA A 6 7.99 8.07 32.75
C ALA A 6 6.55 8.24 32.24
N PHE A 7 5.60 8.53 33.14
CA PHE A 7 4.20 8.79 32.79
C PHE A 7 4.01 10.14 32.08
N GLU A 8 4.75 11.17 32.49
CA GLU A 8 4.80 12.47 31.80
C GLU A 8 5.36 12.33 30.39
N LEU A 9 6.45 11.56 30.20
CA LEU A 9 7.02 11.27 28.88
C LEU A 9 6.04 10.54 27.95
N ASP A 10 5.24 9.61 28.49
CA ASP A 10 4.26 8.84 27.71
C ASP A 10 3.13 9.72 27.16
N ILE A 11 2.63 10.66 27.98
CA ILE A 11 1.57 11.60 27.56
C ILE A 11 2.09 12.55 26.49
N HIS A 12 3.32 13.06 26.62
CA HIS A 12 3.92 13.91 25.60
C HIS A 12 4.08 13.16 24.27
N HIS A 13 4.53 11.90 24.30
CA HIS A 13 4.64 11.09 23.09
C HIS A 13 3.28 10.85 22.41
N VAL A 14 2.23 10.55 23.20
CA VAL A 14 0.87 10.36 22.67
C VAL A 14 0.31 11.65 22.08
N LEU A 15 0.56 12.80 22.71
CA LEU A 15 0.14 14.10 22.19
C LEU A 15 0.85 14.45 20.88
N ASP A 16 2.16 14.23 20.79
CA ASP A 16 2.93 14.45 19.57
C ASP A 16 2.44 13.55 18.43
N GLU A 17 2.10 12.29 18.72
CA GLU A 17 1.54 11.36 17.73
C GLU A 17 0.13 11.75 17.28
N ALA A 18 -0.70 12.26 18.20
CA ALA A 18 -2.02 12.78 17.88
C ALA A 18 -1.92 14.02 16.97
N GLU A 19 -1.00 14.95 17.25
CA GLU A 19 -0.75 16.12 16.41
C GLU A 19 -0.30 15.70 15.00
N ARG A 20 0.64 14.75 14.90
CA ARG A 20 1.11 14.22 13.61
C ARG A 20 -0.02 13.55 12.82
N SER A 21 -0.82 12.70 13.47
CA SER A 21 -1.96 12.03 12.83
C SER A 21 -3.01 13.03 12.31
N LEU A 22 -3.28 14.08 13.08
CA LEU A 22 -4.18 15.17 12.65
C LEU A 22 -3.60 15.97 11.49
N HIS A 23 -2.29 16.25 11.53
CA HIS A 23 -1.61 16.94 10.45
C HIS A 23 -1.71 16.15 9.13
N ASP A 24 -1.45 14.84 9.17
CA ASP A 24 -1.56 13.98 7.98
C ASP A 24 -2.98 13.98 7.40
N ALA A 25 -4.00 13.89 8.26
CA ALA A 25 -5.40 13.94 7.84
C ALA A 25 -5.75 15.29 7.16
N LEU A 26 -5.29 16.41 7.73
CA LEU A 26 -5.50 17.75 7.17
C LEU A 26 -4.75 17.93 5.84
N CYS A 27 -3.54 17.38 5.73
CA CYS A 27 -2.77 17.39 4.49
C CYS A 27 -3.49 16.64 3.37
N VAL A 28 -4.05 15.46 3.63
CA VAL A 28 -4.87 14.71 2.66
C VAL A 28 -6.09 15.53 2.23
N LEU A 29 -6.85 16.09 3.18
CA LEU A 29 -8.02 16.93 2.85
C LEU A 29 -7.64 18.15 2.02
N SER A 30 -6.53 18.82 2.36
CA SER A 30 -6.04 19.98 1.61
C SER A 30 -5.65 19.60 0.17
N GLN A 31 -5.06 18.42 -0.03
CA GLN A 31 -4.74 17.93 -1.38
C GLN A 31 -6.00 17.60 -2.17
N THR A 32 -6.99 16.97 -1.54
CA THR A 32 -8.28 16.61 -2.17
C THR A 32 -9.08 17.84 -2.62
N ILE A 33 -8.94 18.97 -1.92
CA ILE A 33 -9.55 20.25 -2.34
C ILE A 33 -8.93 20.75 -3.66
N ASN A 34 -7.62 20.53 -3.84
CA ASN A 34 -6.90 20.94 -5.06
C ASN A 34 -7.10 19.95 -6.22
N ASP A 35 -7.17 18.65 -5.94
CA ASP A 35 -7.46 17.58 -6.91
C ASP A 35 -8.41 16.56 -6.30
N SER A 36 -9.63 16.48 -6.82
CA SER A 36 -10.69 15.61 -6.28
C SER A 36 -10.58 14.15 -6.72
N ARG A 37 -9.60 13.80 -7.55
CA ARG A 37 -9.40 12.43 -8.01
C ARG A 37 -8.75 11.59 -6.92
N VAL A 38 -9.33 10.43 -6.65
CA VAL A 38 -8.83 9.47 -5.65
C VAL A 38 -8.65 8.09 -6.28
N LEU A 39 -7.71 7.33 -5.74
CA LEU A 39 -7.48 5.93 -6.09
C LEU A 39 -7.94 5.04 -4.94
N LEU A 40 -8.15 3.75 -5.23
CA LEU A 40 -8.45 2.76 -4.20
C LEU A 40 -7.20 2.48 -3.35
N GLY A 41 -7.43 2.08 -2.10
CA GLY A 41 -6.36 1.73 -1.14
C GLY A 41 -5.97 0.25 -1.19
N GLY A 42 -5.37 -0.25 -0.09
CA GLY A 42 -5.10 -1.68 0.08
C GLY A 42 -4.08 -2.27 -0.91
N GLY A 43 -3.24 -1.44 -1.53
CA GLY A 43 -2.28 -1.90 -2.54
C GLY A 43 -2.86 -2.09 -3.95
N TRP A 44 -4.13 -1.73 -4.17
CA TRP A 44 -4.77 -1.75 -5.50
C TRP A 44 -3.96 -1.02 -6.60
N PRO A 45 -3.43 0.21 -6.38
CA PRO A 45 -2.74 0.91 -7.46
C PRO A 45 -1.43 0.22 -7.83
N GLU A 46 -0.71 -0.33 -6.86
CA GLU A 46 0.51 -1.11 -7.09
C GLU A 46 0.21 -2.40 -7.88
N MET A 47 -0.89 -3.08 -7.58
CA MET A 47 -1.32 -4.29 -8.30
C MET A 47 -1.64 -3.99 -9.78
N ILE A 48 -2.34 -2.89 -10.05
CA ILE A 48 -2.63 -2.47 -11.43
C ILE A 48 -1.36 -2.08 -12.16
N MET A 49 -0.51 -1.24 -11.56
CA MET A 49 0.75 -0.84 -12.18
C MET A 49 1.63 -2.07 -12.47
N ALA A 50 1.70 -3.03 -11.54
CA ALA A 50 2.45 -4.26 -11.73
C ALA A 50 1.92 -5.08 -12.91
N LYS A 51 0.59 -5.23 -13.04
CA LYS A 51 -0.06 -5.90 -14.18
C LYS A 51 0.30 -5.24 -15.50
N GLU A 52 0.10 -3.93 -15.61
CA GLU A 52 0.29 -3.21 -16.87
C GLU A 52 1.77 -3.23 -17.30
N ILE A 53 2.69 -3.08 -16.34
CA ILE A 53 4.13 -3.14 -16.63
C ILE A 53 4.55 -4.55 -17.03
N ASP A 54 4.02 -5.60 -16.40
CA ASP A 54 4.28 -7.01 -16.78
C ASP A 54 3.78 -7.29 -18.22
N ALA A 55 2.60 -6.79 -18.56
CA ALA A 55 2.04 -6.93 -19.91
C ALA A 55 2.89 -6.20 -20.97
N LEU A 56 3.41 -5.01 -20.65
CA LEU A 56 4.32 -4.28 -21.53
C LEU A 56 5.71 -4.92 -21.60
N ALA A 57 6.20 -5.51 -20.51
CA ALA A 57 7.49 -6.20 -20.47
C ALA A 57 7.52 -7.38 -21.46
N ARG A 58 6.43 -8.15 -21.54
CA ARG A 58 6.28 -9.27 -22.49
C ARG A 58 6.35 -8.85 -23.96
N LYS A 59 5.98 -7.60 -24.27
CA LYS A 59 6.02 -7.03 -25.62
C LYS A 59 7.35 -6.35 -25.93
N THR A 60 8.19 -6.12 -24.92
CA THR A 60 9.44 -5.37 -25.06
C THR A 60 10.60 -6.33 -25.34
N PRO A 61 11.41 -6.12 -26.40
CA PRO A 61 12.53 -7.00 -26.69
C PRO A 61 13.78 -6.66 -25.86
N GLY A 62 14.54 -7.71 -25.53
CA GLY A 62 15.89 -7.61 -24.97
C GLY A 62 15.92 -7.26 -23.48
N LYS A 63 17.07 -6.73 -23.03
CA LYS A 63 17.39 -6.51 -21.60
C LYS A 63 16.42 -5.56 -20.88
N LYS A 64 15.73 -4.69 -21.61
CA LYS A 64 14.74 -3.77 -21.03
C LYS A 64 13.55 -4.50 -20.42
N SER A 65 13.12 -5.61 -21.04
CA SER A 65 12.03 -6.43 -20.52
C SER A 65 12.34 -6.97 -19.11
N LEU A 66 13.56 -7.48 -18.89
CA LEU A 66 14.00 -7.96 -17.57
C LEU A 66 13.94 -6.87 -16.49
N ALA A 67 14.29 -5.63 -16.84
CA ALA A 67 14.21 -4.50 -15.91
C ALA A 67 12.74 -4.14 -15.60
N MET A 68 11.85 -4.20 -16.59
CA MET A 68 10.42 -3.95 -16.40
C MET A 68 9.77 -5.03 -15.55
N GLU A 69 10.09 -6.30 -15.77
CA GLU A 69 9.62 -7.41 -14.94
C GLU A 69 10.09 -7.26 -13.49
N ALA A 70 11.36 -6.86 -13.28
CA ALA A 70 11.87 -6.59 -11.94
C ALA A 70 11.13 -5.44 -11.26
N PHE A 71 10.82 -4.38 -11.99
CA PHE A 71 10.05 -3.25 -11.46
C PHE A 71 8.60 -3.64 -11.15
N SER A 72 7.94 -4.40 -12.02
CA SER A 72 6.61 -4.97 -11.76
C SER A 72 6.60 -5.79 -10.46
N ARG A 73 7.61 -6.64 -10.24
CA ARG A 73 7.74 -7.39 -8.97
C ARG A 73 8.00 -6.47 -7.78
N ALA A 74 8.77 -5.40 -7.94
CA ALA A 74 9.06 -4.46 -6.86
C ALA A 74 7.79 -3.74 -6.38
N LEU A 75 6.86 -3.42 -7.27
CA LEU A 75 5.57 -2.82 -6.91
C LEU A 75 4.76 -3.72 -5.98
N LEU A 76 4.84 -5.05 -6.16
CA LEU A 76 4.14 -6.02 -5.29
C LEU A 76 4.66 -6.01 -3.85
N ALA A 77 5.83 -5.43 -3.57
CA ALA A 77 6.38 -5.38 -2.21
C ALA A 77 5.47 -4.63 -1.23
N ILE A 78 4.78 -3.58 -1.69
CA ILE A 78 3.86 -2.79 -0.85
C ILE A 78 2.67 -3.64 -0.39
N PRO A 79 1.84 -4.22 -1.28
CA PRO A 79 0.74 -5.08 -0.85
C PRO A 79 1.23 -6.31 -0.07
N THR A 80 2.36 -6.92 -0.46
CA THR A 80 2.94 -8.03 0.34
C THR A 80 3.25 -7.59 1.77
N THR A 81 3.86 -6.42 1.96
CA THR A 81 4.17 -5.88 3.29
C THR A 81 2.91 -5.57 4.09
N ILE A 82 1.84 -5.07 3.44
CA ILE A 82 0.55 -4.85 4.10
C ILE A 82 -0.02 -6.17 4.63
N ALA A 83 -0.02 -7.23 3.82
CA ALA A 83 -0.49 -8.55 4.22
C ALA A 83 0.37 -9.18 5.33
N ASP A 84 1.70 -9.09 5.22
CA ASP A 84 2.63 -9.62 6.23
C ASP A 84 2.45 -8.91 7.58
N ASN A 85 2.33 -7.58 7.57
CA ASN A 85 2.10 -6.79 8.79
C ASN A 85 0.73 -7.09 9.42
N ALA A 86 -0.26 -7.49 8.61
CA ALA A 86 -1.56 -7.96 9.09
C ALA A 86 -1.53 -9.42 9.58
N GLY A 87 -0.42 -10.13 9.42
CA GLY A 87 -0.27 -11.54 9.82
C GLY A 87 -1.02 -12.52 8.92
N LEU A 88 -1.33 -12.12 7.68
CA LEU A 88 -2.04 -12.93 6.68
C LEU A 88 -1.05 -13.76 5.84
N ASP A 89 -1.53 -14.78 5.12
CA ASP A 89 -0.72 -15.48 4.12
C ASP A 89 -0.56 -14.58 2.87
N SER A 90 0.51 -13.78 2.88
CA SER A 90 0.80 -12.83 1.80
C SER A 90 1.09 -13.53 0.48
N ALA A 91 1.64 -14.75 0.47
CA ALA A 91 1.91 -15.49 -0.76
C ALA A 91 0.60 -15.91 -1.43
N GLU A 92 -0.34 -16.43 -0.65
CA GLU A 92 -1.66 -16.80 -1.13
C GLU A 92 -2.47 -15.57 -1.60
N LEU A 93 -2.58 -14.54 -0.76
CA LEU A 93 -3.38 -13.34 -1.07
C LEU A 93 -2.86 -12.60 -2.30
N ILE A 94 -1.55 -12.42 -2.43
CA ILE A 94 -0.98 -11.74 -3.60
C ILE A 94 -1.21 -12.58 -4.87
N SER A 95 -1.13 -13.90 -4.78
CA SER A 95 -1.45 -14.77 -5.91
C SER A 95 -2.92 -14.63 -6.34
N GLN A 96 -3.85 -14.61 -5.39
CA GLN A 96 -5.29 -14.43 -5.64
C GLN A 96 -5.56 -13.05 -6.25
N LEU A 97 -5.06 -11.97 -5.63
CA LEU A 97 -5.19 -10.60 -6.15
C LEU A 97 -4.61 -10.48 -7.57
N ARG A 98 -3.46 -11.08 -7.87
CA ARG A 98 -2.90 -11.05 -9.24
C ARG A 98 -3.82 -11.73 -10.26
N ALA A 99 -4.55 -12.77 -9.87
CA ALA A 99 -5.53 -13.43 -10.71
C ALA A 99 -6.78 -12.56 -10.90
N GLU A 100 -7.30 -11.96 -9.83
CA GLU A 100 -8.47 -11.07 -9.90
C GLU A 100 -8.21 -9.83 -10.75
N HIS A 101 -7.03 -9.22 -10.61
CA HIS A 101 -6.63 -8.05 -11.38
C HIS A 101 -6.50 -8.32 -12.88
N GLN A 102 -6.48 -9.59 -13.34
CA GLN A 102 -6.56 -9.87 -14.78
C GLN A 102 -7.90 -9.41 -15.38
N ASN A 103 -8.97 -9.41 -14.60
CA ASN A 103 -10.28 -8.94 -15.02
C ASN A 103 -10.29 -7.42 -15.20
N GLU A 104 -11.02 -6.94 -16.20
CA GLU A 104 -11.20 -5.50 -16.42
C GLU A 104 -12.07 -4.90 -15.30
N GLY A 105 -11.71 -3.69 -14.86
CA GLY A 105 -12.46 -2.98 -13.81
C GLY A 105 -12.31 -3.58 -12.41
N CYS A 106 -11.33 -4.47 -12.17
CA CYS A 106 -11.04 -4.99 -10.84
C CYS A 106 -10.72 -3.84 -9.85
N THR A 107 -11.37 -3.88 -8.69
CA THR A 107 -11.24 -2.89 -7.61
C THR A 107 -10.68 -3.49 -6.32
N ALA A 108 -10.15 -4.72 -6.41
CA ALA A 108 -9.69 -5.49 -5.26
C ALA A 108 -8.38 -4.93 -4.67
N GLY A 109 -8.32 -4.86 -3.35
CA GLY A 109 -7.12 -4.56 -2.58
C GLY A 109 -7.19 -5.32 -1.27
N ILE A 110 -6.10 -5.34 -0.52
CA ILE A 110 -6.01 -6.07 0.74
C ILE A 110 -6.89 -5.40 1.79
N ASP A 111 -7.84 -6.15 2.34
CA ASP A 111 -8.57 -5.79 3.55
C ASP A 111 -7.93 -6.48 4.77
N VAL A 112 -7.23 -5.68 5.57
CA VAL A 112 -6.54 -6.15 6.78
C VAL A 112 -7.48 -6.52 7.93
N ILE A 113 -8.77 -6.16 7.86
CA ILE A 113 -9.76 -6.47 8.91
C ILE A 113 -10.43 -7.80 8.63
N SER A 114 -10.89 -8.01 7.39
CA SER A 114 -11.55 -9.25 6.99
C SER A 114 -10.57 -10.35 6.54
N GLY A 115 -9.35 -9.97 6.15
CA GLY A 115 -8.31 -10.88 5.68
C GLY A 115 -8.53 -11.37 4.25
N SER A 116 -9.26 -10.62 3.43
CA SER A 116 -9.53 -10.92 2.01
C SER A 116 -8.86 -9.94 1.06
#